data_AF-A0A9J5XSX9-F1
#
_entry.id   AF-A0A9J5XSX9-F1
#
_cell.length_a   1.000
_cell.length_b   1.000
_cell.length_c   1.000
_cell.angle_alpha   90.00
_cell.angle_beta   90.00
_cell.angle_gamma   90.00
#
_symmetry.space_group_name_H-M   'P 1'
#
loop_
_entity.id
_entity.type
_entity.pdbx_description
1 polymer ?
#
loop_
_entity_poly.entity_id
_entity_poly.type
_entity_poly.pdbx_seq_one_letter_code
_entity_poly.pdbx_strand_id
1 'polypeptide(L)'
;MLEEIRIKVMSRVSKSRAFADTWIDEISPMAMMVFNTDITRSMQSWELKGIPCVHGIAAMNHLNMDASQAISSWYRKETYLKKYSHFIQPVPIWKCCLKAETQ
;
A
#
# COMPACT_ATOMS: atom_id res chain seq x y z
N MET A 1 4.70 5.04 28.12
CA MET A 1 3.89 5.76 27.09
C MET A 1 4.50 5.73 25.69
N LEU A 2 5.57 6.48 25.34
CA LEU A 2 6.08 6.50 23.96
C LEU A 2 6.64 5.14 23.48
N GLU A 3 7.28 4.38 24.37
CA GLU A 3 7.78 3.04 24.05
C GLU A 3 6.65 2.03 23.81
N GLU A 4 5.55 2.09 24.59
CA GLU A 4 4.37 1.25 24.37
C GLU A 4 3.69 1.55 23.02
N ILE A 5 3.61 2.84 22.64
CA ILE A 5 3.13 3.24 21.32
C ILE A 5 4.04 2.66 20.24
N ARG A 6 5.37 2.78 20.40
CA ARG A 6 6.35 2.20 19.46
C ARG A 6 6.14 0.69 19.32
N ILE A 7 6.06 -0.06 20.42
CA ILE A 7 5.83 -1.50 20.42
C ILE A 7 4.52 -1.84 19.69
N LYS A 8 3.43 -1.11 19.97
CA LYS A 8 2.13 -1.35 19.33
C LYS A 8 2.16 -1.06 17.83
N VAL A 9 2.83 0.01 17.41
CA VAL A 9 3.01 0.33 15.99
C VAL A 9 3.89 -0.72 15.31
N MET A 10 5.00 -1.13 15.92
CA MET A 10 5.86 -2.16 15.36
C MET A 10 5.17 -3.53 15.26
N SER A 11 4.36 -3.91 16.26
CA SER A 11 3.53 -5.11 16.19
C SER A 11 2.57 -5.07 15.00
N ARG A 12 1.97 -3.90 14.71
CA ARG A 12 1.12 -3.73 13.52
C ARG A 12 1.92 -3.85 12.22
N VAL A 13 3.11 -3.24 12.15
CA VAL A 13 4.01 -3.36 10.98
C VAL A 13 4.37 -4.83 10.73
N SER A 14 4.71 -5.59 11.76
CA SER A 14 5.00 -7.02 11.62
C SER A 14 3.80 -7.81 11.10
N LYS A 15 2.59 -7.52 11.58
CA LYS A 15 1.36 -8.15 11.06
C LYS A 15 1.10 -7.78 9.60
N SER A 16 1.34 -6.52 9.21
CA SER A 16 1.22 -6.10 7.81
C SER A 16 2.19 -6.85 6.89
N ARG A 17 3.43 -7.09 7.34
CA ARG A 17 4.39 -7.91 6.59
C ARG A 17 3.95 -9.36 6.48
N ALA A 18 3.53 -9.97 7.59
CA ALA A 18 3.01 -11.34 7.57
C ALA A 18 1.79 -11.48 6.65
N PHE A 19 0.94 -10.47 6.57
CA PHE A 19 -0.15 -10.42 5.61
C PHE A 19 0.35 -10.35 4.15
N ALA A 20 1.44 -9.64 3.87
CA ALA A 20 2.03 -9.63 2.52
C ALA A 20 2.59 -11.01 2.14
N ASP A 21 3.11 -11.78 3.11
CA ASP A 21 3.61 -13.14 2.86
C ASP A 21 2.49 -14.10 2.43
N THR A 22 1.22 -13.82 2.77
CA THR A 22 0.07 -14.62 2.30
C THR A 22 -0.39 -14.26 0.89
N TRP A 23 0.22 -13.28 0.22
CA TRP A 23 -0.16 -12.90 -1.15
C TRP A 23 0.37 -13.93 -2.14
N ILE A 24 -0.53 -14.47 -2.97
CA ILE A 24 -0.23 -15.42 -4.04
C ILE A 24 0.43 -14.68 -5.22
N ASP A 25 -0.11 -13.52 -5.59
CA ASP A 25 0.33 -12.73 -6.74
C ASP A 25 1.13 -11.48 -6.34
N GLU A 26 1.73 -10.83 -7.35
CA GLU A 26 2.47 -9.58 -7.18
C GLU A 26 1.56 -8.37 -6.90
N ILE A 27 0.25 -8.47 -7.12
CA ILE A 27 -0.73 -7.41 -6.88
C ILE A 27 -1.52 -7.71 -5.61
N SER A 28 -1.81 -6.68 -4.82
CA SER A 28 -2.62 -6.81 -3.62
C SER A 28 -3.96 -7.52 -3.90
N PRO A 29 -4.37 -8.52 -3.09
CA PRO A 29 -5.64 -9.21 -3.27
C PRO A 29 -6.84 -8.26 -3.16
N MET A 30 -6.71 -7.18 -2.36
CA MET A 30 -7.75 -6.15 -2.28
C MET A 30 -7.85 -5.32 -3.56
N ALA A 31 -6.70 -4.97 -4.17
CA ALA A 31 -6.68 -4.26 -5.44
C ALA A 31 -7.22 -5.13 -6.58
N MET A 32 -6.84 -6.41 -6.61
CA MET A 32 -7.37 -7.39 -7.56
C MET A 32 -8.88 -7.59 -7.40
N MET A 33 -9.38 -7.65 -6.16
CA MET A 33 -10.82 -7.72 -5.89
C MET A 33 -11.55 -6.53 -6.49
N VAL A 34 -11.04 -5.30 -6.29
CA VAL A 34 -11.64 -4.09 -6.86
C VAL A 34 -11.56 -4.08 -8.39
N PHE A 35 -10.42 -4.44 -8.96
CA PHE A 35 -10.24 -4.56 -10.41
C PHE A 35 -11.28 -5.51 -11.02
N ASN A 36 -11.48 -6.69 -10.42
CA ASN A 36 -12.48 -7.65 -10.89
C ASN A 36 -13.92 -7.13 -10.73
N THR A 37 -14.21 -6.36 -9.68
CA THR A 37 -15.54 -5.74 -9.55
C THR A 37 -15.78 -4.65 -10.59
N ASP A 38 -14.75 -3.87 -10.93
CA ASP A 38 -14.84 -2.79 -11.91
C ASP A 38 -15.05 -3.33 -13.34
N ILE A 39 -14.66 -4.58 -13.64
CA ILE A 39 -15.02 -5.25 -14.90
C ILE A 39 -16.54 -5.39 -15.06
N THR A 40 -17.24 -5.68 -13.95
CA THR A 40 -18.69 -5.95 -13.96
C THR A 40 -19.55 -4.71 -13.75
N ARG A 41 -18.96 -3.63 -13.20
CA ARG A 41 -19.69 -2.41 -12.86
C ARG A 41 -18.84 -1.18 -13.17
N SER A 42 -19.40 -0.23 -13.90
CA SER A 42 -18.78 1.09 -14.11
C SER A 42 -18.60 1.81 -12.78
N MET A 43 -17.36 1.86 -12.28
CA MET A 43 -16.97 2.68 -11.14
C MET A 43 -16.16 3.88 -11.64
N GLN A 44 -16.63 5.09 -11.34
CA GLN A 44 -16.09 6.35 -11.87
C GLN A 44 -14.82 6.87 -11.16
N SER A 45 -14.09 6.03 -10.43
CA SER A 45 -13.03 6.49 -9.52
C SER A 45 -11.62 6.05 -9.91
N TRP A 46 -11.36 5.77 -11.19
CA TRP A 46 -10.08 5.19 -11.61
C TRP A 46 -8.89 6.11 -11.34
N GLU A 47 -9.04 7.44 -11.54
CA GLU A 47 -7.98 8.42 -11.25
C GLU A 47 -7.61 8.44 -9.76
N LEU A 48 -8.60 8.31 -8.87
CA LEU A 48 -8.39 8.36 -7.42
C LEU A 48 -7.79 7.06 -6.88
N LYS A 49 -8.18 5.92 -7.46
CA LYS A 49 -7.73 4.60 -7.00
C LYS A 49 -6.45 4.13 -7.67
N GLY A 50 -6.13 4.61 -8.88
CA GLY A 50 -5.05 4.03 -9.68
C GLY A 50 -5.35 2.60 -10.13
N ILE A 51 -6.64 2.25 -10.26
CA ILE A 51 -7.14 0.97 -10.79
C ILE A 51 -7.97 1.33 -12.03
N PRO A 52 -7.75 0.71 -13.20
CA PRO A 52 -8.47 1.06 -14.42
C PRO A 52 -9.97 0.80 -14.27
N CYS A 53 -10.81 1.71 -14.79
CA CYS A 53 -12.26 1.51 -14.84
C CYS A 53 -12.66 0.53 -15.94
N VAL A 54 -13.93 0.11 -15.96
CA VAL A 54 -14.51 -0.77 -17.00
C VAL A 54 -14.16 -0.33 -18.43
N HIS A 55 -14.20 0.98 -18.72
CA HIS A 55 -13.88 1.52 -20.05
C HIS A 55 -12.39 1.41 -20.36
N GLY A 56 -11.53 1.68 -19.39
CA GLY A 56 -10.08 1.52 -19.52
C GLY A 56 -9.69 0.06 -19.75
N ILE A 57 -10.32 -0.85 -19.01
CA ILE A 57 -10.14 -2.30 -19.18
C ILE A 57 -10.58 -2.73 -20.58
N ALA A 58 -11.76 -2.31 -21.04
CA ALA A 58 -12.24 -2.62 -22.37
C ALA A 58 -11.30 -2.10 -23.48
N ALA A 59 -10.81 -0.85 -23.35
CA ALA A 59 -9.85 -0.28 -24.29
C ALA A 59 -8.52 -1.05 -24.31
N MET A 60 -7.98 -1.41 -23.15
CA MET A 60 -6.75 -2.22 -23.05
C MET A 60 -6.93 -3.60 -23.67
N ASN A 61 -8.06 -4.26 -23.40
CA ASN A 61 -8.38 -5.56 -23.97
C ASN A 61 -8.52 -5.49 -25.50
N HIS A 62 -9.14 -4.44 -26.05
CA HIS A 62 -9.19 -4.22 -27.50
C HIS A 62 -7.80 -4.02 -28.13
N LEU A 63 -6.84 -3.51 -27.36
CA LEU A 63 -5.43 -3.38 -27.76
C LEU A 63 -4.60 -4.64 -27.46
N ASN A 64 -5.22 -5.75 -27.02
CA ASN A 64 -4.56 -6.97 -26.54
C ASN A 64 -3.52 -6.72 -25.43
N MET A 65 -3.75 -5.69 -24.60
CA MET A 65 -2.94 -5.40 -23.42
C MET A 65 -3.58 -6.01 -22.19
N ASP A 66 -2.76 -6.56 -21.30
CA ASP A 66 -3.22 -7.02 -19.98
C ASP A 66 -3.56 -5.81 -19.11
N ALA A 67 -4.86 -5.58 -18.89
CA ALA A 67 -5.36 -4.47 -18.09
C ALA A 67 -4.91 -4.52 -16.62
N SER A 68 -4.53 -5.70 -16.10
CA SER A 68 -3.99 -5.80 -14.74
C SER A 68 -2.64 -5.09 -14.59
N GLN A 69 -1.86 -4.97 -15.68
CA GLN A 69 -0.59 -4.24 -15.67
C GLN A 69 -0.76 -2.72 -15.51
N ALA A 70 -1.95 -2.20 -15.81
CA ALA A 70 -2.29 -0.81 -15.60
C ALA A 70 -2.68 -0.48 -14.15
N ILE A 71 -2.81 -1.48 -13.29
CA ILE A 71 -2.98 -1.26 -11.84
C ILE A 71 -1.72 -0.57 -11.32
N SER A 72 -1.93 0.48 -10.53
CA SER A 72 -0.85 1.30 -9.99
C SER A 72 0.20 0.46 -9.24
N SER A 73 1.47 0.81 -9.45
CA SER A 73 2.61 0.17 -8.77
C SER A 73 2.55 0.29 -7.24
N TRP A 74 1.74 1.21 -6.69
CA TRP A 74 1.46 1.32 -5.27
C TRP A 74 0.81 0.06 -4.66
N TYR A 75 0.13 -0.75 -5.46
CA TYR A 75 -0.47 -2.02 -5.02
C TYR A 75 0.43 -3.24 -5.23
N ARG A 76 1.65 -3.04 -5.75
CA ARG A 76 2.60 -4.14 -5.93
C ARG A 76 3.16 -4.58 -4.59
N LYS A 77 3.38 -5.90 -4.45
CA LYS A 77 3.93 -6.54 -3.26
C LYS A 77 5.29 -5.95 -2.89
N GLU A 78 6.14 -5.70 -3.87
CA GLU A 78 7.43 -5.02 -3.68
C GLU A 78 7.27 -3.65 -3.00
N THR A 79 6.42 -2.77 -3.55
CA THR A 79 6.16 -1.43 -2.99
C THR A 79 5.58 -1.52 -1.58
N TYR A 80 4.65 -2.46 -1.36
CA TYR A 80 4.05 -2.72 -0.06
C TYR A 80 5.11 -3.13 0.98
N LEU A 81 5.95 -4.12 0.66
CA LEU A 81 7.03 -4.60 1.54
C LEU A 81 8.07 -3.52 1.78
N LYS A 82 8.43 -2.74 0.75
CA LYS A 82 9.35 -1.60 0.87
C LYS A 82 8.83 -0.58 1.88
N LYS A 83 7.53 -0.29 1.89
CA LYS A 83 6.91 0.61 2.87
C LYS A 83 7.05 0.12 4.31
N TYR A 84 6.96 -1.20 4.53
CA TYR A 84 7.07 -1.83 5.86
C TYR A 84 8.46 -2.42 6.16
N SER A 85 9.48 -2.06 5.37
CA SER A 85 10.83 -2.59 5.53
C SER A 85 11.55 -2.06 6.78
N HIS A 86 11.26 -0.82 7.18
CA HIS A 86 11.99 -0.10 8.23
C HIS A 86 11.33 -0.23 9.61
N PHE A 87 12.17 -0.29 10.65
CA PHE A 87 11.73 -0.26 12.04
C PHE A 87 11.77 1.16 12.60
N ILE A 88 10.71 1.57 13.31
CA ILE A 88 10.68 2.83 14.05
C ILE A 88 11.67 2.73 15.21
N GLN A 89 12.68 3.58 15.17
CA GLN A 89 13.69 3.69 16.20
C GLN A 89 13.12 4.36 17.45
N PRO A 90 13.51 3.92 18.65
CA PRO A 90 13.14 4.62 19.88
C PRO A 90 13.71 6.04 19.84
N VAL A 91 12.89 7.02 20.23
CA VAL A 91 13.32 8.41 20.32
C VAL A 91 14.10 8.58 21.62
N PRO A 92 15.40 8.91 21.58
CA PRO A 92 16.15 9.19 22.80
C PRO A 92 15.61 10.48 23.44
N ILE A 93 15.12 10.36 24.68
CA ILE A 93 14.50 11.45 25.47
C ILE A 93 15.37 12.72 25.48
N TRP A 94 16.69 12.57 25.55
CA TRP A 94 17.67 13.65 25.64
C TRP A 94 17.78 14.52 24.37
N LYS A 95 17.42 14.00 23.19
CA LYS A 95 17.60 14.73 21.92
C LYS A 95 16.45 15.68 21.57
N CYS A 96 15.29 15.57 22.23
CA CYS A 96 14.15 16.46 21.98
C CYS A 96 14.21 17.76 22.80
N CYS A 97 14.67 17.73 24.06
CA CYS A 97 14.71 18.96 24.88
C CYS A 97 15.85 19.92 24.50
N LEU A 98 17.00 19.42 24.04
CA LEU A 98 18.15 20.29 23.72
C LEU A 98 17.95 21.20 22.49
N LYS A 99 16.90 20.99 21.69
CA LYS A 99 16.55 21.87 20.56
C LYS A 99 15.53 22.96 20.92
N ALA A 100 15.01 22.95 22.15
CA ALA A 100 14.04 23.93 22.63
C ALA A 100 14.66 25.05 23.50
N GLU A 101 15.95 24.94 23.84
CA GLU A 101 16.66 25.86 24.77
C GLU A 101 17.71 26.76 24.10
N THR A 102 17.72 26.84 22.76
CA THR A 102 18.69 27.67 22.00
C THR A 102 18.03 28.66 21.02
N GLN A 103 16.97 29.32 21.47
CA GLN A 103 16.52 30.60 20.90
C GLN A 103 16.30 31.63 22.01
#